data_AF-A0A2H9SPE2-F1
#
_entry.id   AF-A0A2H9SPE2-F1
#
_cell.length_a   1.000
_cell.length_b   1.000
_cell.length_c   1.000
_cell.angle_alpha   90.00
_cell.angle_beta   90.00
_cell.angle_gamma   90.00
#
_symmetry.space_group_name_H-M   'P 1'
#
loop_
_entity.id
_entity.type
_entity.pdbx_description
1 polymer ?
#
loop_
_entity_poly.entity_id
_entity_poly.type
_entity_poly.pdbx_seq_one_letter_code
_entity_poly.pdbx_strand_id
1 'polypeptide(L)'
;MQNFVLLEERSHQMESIKFIVLINKQVFRSVVNEHIKTFERILKRKINAEELLEEIAKFGYQKTLEDSEILKGILLGYGEHNSWLFEHRKKFYGDKSPFHLDPSQKEKPLPIVKNPTFFYEDNEDLVLISRINFLADLSSSETQELTRKYNEADRKILKKYHPQNILHAVLPQLME
;
A
#
# COMPACT_ATOMS: atom_id res chain seq x y z
N MET A 1 -11.71 -11.15 16.09
CA MET A 1 -12.25 -9.98 15.30
C MET A 1 -12.17 -8.60 15.99
N GLN A 2 -11.97 -8.48 17.31
CA GLN A 2 -12.01 -7.18 18.02
C GLN A 2 -10.97 -6.16 17.48
N ASN A 3 -9.85 -6.66 16.97
CA ASN A 3 -8.69 -5.88 16.48
C ASN A 3 -8.73 -5.52 14.99
N PHE A 4 -9.73 -6.00 14.24
CA PHE A 4 -9.80 -5.79 12.79
C PHE A 4 -11.15 -5.23 12.36
N VAL A 5 -11.15 -4.45 11.29
CA VAL A 5 -12.36 -4.12 10.51
C VAL A 5 -12.28 -4.95 9.23
N LEU A 6 -13.33 -5.72 8.96
CA LEU A 6 -13.50 -6.44 7.70
C LEU A 6 -14.65 -5.78 6.96
N LEU A 7 -14.42 -5.35 5.73
CA LEU A 7 -15.43 -4.76 4.87
C LEU A 7 -15.36 -5.36 3.47
N GLU A 8 -16.53 -5.47 2.85
CA GLU A 8 -16.68 -5.83 1.44
C GLU A 8 -17.24 -4.61 0.71
N GLU A 9 -16.60 -4.20 -0.38
CA GLU A 9 -17.10 -3.11 -1.23
C GLU A 9 -16.87 -3.42 -2.71
N ARG A 10 -17.63 -2.77 -3.60
CA ARG A 10 -17.41 -2.86 -5.05
C ARG A 10 -16.48 -1.76 -5.51
N SER A 11 -15.66 -2.03 -6.51
CA SER A 11 -14.83 -0.99 -7.12
C SER A 11 -15.72 0.10 -7.73
N HIS A 12 -15.39 1.36 -7.46
CA HIS A 12 -16.02 2.50 -8.13
C HIS A 12 -15.67 2.57 -9.63
N GLN A 13 -14.54 1.98 -10.03
CA GLN A 13 -14.04 2.01 -11.40
C GLN A 13 -14.54 0.82 -12.24
N MET A 14 -14.74 -0.34 -11.60
CA MET A 14 -15.15 -1.57 -12.28
C MET A 14 -16.14 -2.36 -11.40
N GLU A 15 -17.44 -2.20 -11.65
CA GLU A 15 -18.49 -2.75 -10.79
C GLU A 15 -18.45 -4.29 -10.63
N SER A 16 -17.86 -5.00 -11.61
CA SER A 16 -17.64 -6.44 -11.55
C SER A 16 -16.58 -6.88 -10.54
N ILE A 17 -15.77 -5.94 -10.04
CA ILE A 17 -14.71 -6.19 -9.06
C ILE A 17 -15.23 -5.89 -7.67
N LYS A 18 -15.05 -6.86 -6.76
CA LYS A 18 -15.27 -6.71 -5.33
C LYS A 18 -13.95 -6.70 -4.59
N PHE A 19 -13.82 -5.80 -3.62
CA PHE A 19 -12.73 -5.76 -2.67
C PHE A 19 -13.18 -6.37 -1.35
N ILE A 20 -12.33 -7.22 -0.79
CA ILE A 20 -12.41 -7.65 0.60
C ILE A 20 -11.26 -6.94 1.30
N VAL A 21 -11.57 -6.00 2.18
CA VAL A 21 -10.57 -5.17 2.86
C VAL A 21 -10.55 -5.55 4.34
N LEU A 22 -9.36 -5.94 4.81
CA LEU A 22 -9.10 -6.26 6.21
C LEU A 22 -8.15 -5.21 6.79
N ILE A 23 -8.62 -4.44 7.76
CA ILE A 23 -7.88 -3.33 8.36
C ILE A 23 -7.55 -3.68 9.80
N ASN A 24 -6.27 -3.71 10.15
CA ASN A 24 -5.85 -3.78 11.55
C ASN A 24 -6.08 -2.42 12.22
N LYS A 25 -6.96 -2.37 13.22
CA LYS A 25 -7.37 -1.11 13.88
C LYS A 25 -6.21 -0.38 14.55
N GLN A 26 -5.28 -1.11 15.18
CA GLN A 26 -4.16 -0.50 15.89
C GLN A 26 -3.14 0.09 14.91
N VAL A 27 -2.77 -0.67 13.89
CA VAL A 27 -1.83 -0.23 12.85
C VAL A 27 -2.41 0.96 12.08
N PHE A 28 -3.69 0.88 11.69
CA PHE A 28 -4.38 1.99 11.03
C PHE A 28 -4.28 3.28 11.84
N ARG A 29 -4.62 3.22 13.13
CA ARG A 29 -4.59 4.41 14.00
C ARG A 29 -3.19 4.97 14.15
N SER A 30 -2.18 4.11 14.29
CA SER A 30 -0.79 4.53 14.35
C SER A 30 -0.37 5.27 13.08
N VAL A 31 -0.64 4.68 11.90
CA VAL A 31 -0.25 5.25 10.61
C VAL A 31 -0.98 6.56 10.33
N VAL A 32 -2.29 6.62 10.58
CA VAL A 32 -3.06 7.86 10.36
C VAL A 32 -2.59 8.96 11.31
N ASN A 33 -2.29 8.66 12.57
CA ASN A 33 -1.78 9.67 13.50
C ASN A 33 -0.38 10.16 13.13
N GLU A 34 0.49 9.27 12.67
CA GLU A 34 1.84 9.62 12.17
C GLU A 34 1.77 10.57 10.97
N HIS A 35 0.85 10.31 10.03
CA HIS A 35 0.68 11.10 8.81
C HIS A 35 -0.53 12.04 8.85
N ILE A 36 -1.01 12.43 10.05
CA ILE A 36 -2.31 13.10 10.22
C ILE A 36 -2.43 14.38 9.37
N LYS A 37 -1.35 15.16 9.28
CA LYS A 37 -1.32 16.40 8.49
C LYS A 37 -1.55 16.15 7.00
N THR A 38 -1.07 15.03 6.47
CA THR A 38 -1.24 14.67 5.06
C THR A 38 -2.65 14.19 4.79
N PHE A 39 -3.24 13.42 5.70
CA PHE A 39 -4.66 13.07 5.64
C PHE A 39 -5.55 14.32 5.70
N GLU A 40 -5.35 15.20 6.68
CA GLU A 40 -6.13 16.44 6.81
C GLU A 40 -6.01 17.34 5.58
N ARG A 41 -4.80 17.42 5.01
CA ARG A 41 -4.53 18.20 3.79
C ARG A 41 -5.28 17.65 2.58
N ILE A 42 -5.28 16.33 2.40
CA ILE A 42 -5.92 15.68 1.24
C ILE A 42 -7.45 15.70 1.38
N LEU A 43 -7.96 15.32 2.56
CA LEU A 43 -9.39 15.28 2.86
C LEU A 43 -9.99 16.67 3.14
N LYS A 44 -9.15 17.72 3.18
CA LYS A 44 -9.52 19.13 3.39
C LYS A 44 -10.37 19.36 4.65
N ARG A 45 -10.16 18.57 5.69
CA ARG A 45 -10.82 18.70 6.98
C ARG A 45 -9.93 18.19 8.09
N LYS A 46 -10.23 18.62 9.32
CA LYS A 46 -9.67 17.99 10.52
C LYS A 46 -10.20 16.57 10.64
N ILE A 47 -9.34 15.65 11.03
CA ILE A 47 -9.70 14.25 11.22
C ILE A 47 -9.11 13.69 12.51
N ASN A 48 -9.77 12.68 13.05
CA ASN A 48 -9.26 11.79 14.07
C ASN A 48 -9.13 10.39 13.47
N ALA A 49 -8.07 9.66 13.79
CA ALA A 49 -7.84 8.32 13.26
C ALA A 49 -8.95 7.31 13.64
N GLU A 50 -9.55 7.42 14.83
CA GLU A 50 -10.68 6.56 15.22
C GLU A 50 -11.93 6.91 14.41
N GLU A 51 -12.27 8.19 14.31
CA GLU A 51 -13.44 8.65 13.54
C GLU A 51 -13.30 8.28 12.05
N LEU A 52 -12.10 8.42 11.49
CA LEU A 52 -11.83 8.02 10.10
C LEU A 52 -12.01 6.51 9.90
N LEU A 53 -11.60 5.69 10.87
CA LEU A 53 -11.78 4.24 10.82
C LEU A 53 -13.26 3.85 10.88
N GLU A 54 -14.04 4.51 11.76
CA GLU A 54 -15.49 4.33 11.84
C GLU A 54 -16.18 4.75 10.54
N GLU A 55 -15.76 5.85 9.92
CA GLU A 55 -16.26 6.27 8.62
C GLU A 55 -15.93 5.27 7.51
N ILE A 56 -14.71 4.71 7.48
CA ILE A 56 -14.36 3.63 6.54
C ILE A 56 -15.27 2.42 6.74
N ALA A 57 -15.50 2.00 8.00
CA ALA A 57 -16.36 0.87 8.31
C ALA A 57 -17.82 1.11 7.87
N LYS A 58 -18.28 2.37 7.91
CA LYS A 58 -19.66 2.74 7.58
C LYS A 58 -19.89 3.02 6.09
N PHE A 59 -18.94 3.68 5.43
CA PHE A 59 -19.11 4.24 4.10
C PHE A 59 -18.24 3.58 3.02
N GLY A 60 -17.32 2.69 3.41
CA GLY A 60 -16.38 2.03 2.52
C GLY A 60 -15.04 2.76 2.44
N TYR A 61 -13.97 2.01 2.15
CA TYR A 61 -12.61 2.55 2.13
C TYR A 61 -12.39 3.48 0.92
N GLN A 62 -12.92 3.14 -0.27
CA GLN A 62 -12.77 4.00 -1.45
C GLN A 62 -13.42 5.37 -1.26
N LYS A 63 -14.65 5.39 -0.74
CA LYS A 63 -15.42 6.62 -0.56
C LYS A 63 -14.82 7.52 0.52
N THR A 64 -14.46 6.96 1.67
CA THR A 64 -13.93 7.73 2.80
C THR A 64 -12.57 8.34 2.50
N LEU A 65 -11.75 7.69 1.66
CA LEU A 65 -10.45 8.19 1.24
C LEU A 65 -10.49 9.00 -0.07
N GLU A 66 -11.69 9.31 -0.59
CA GLU A 66 -11.91 10.05 -1.83
C GLU A 66 -11.09 9.50 -3.02
N ASP A 67 -10.95 8.16 -3.08
CA ASP A 67 -10.13 7.47 -4.08
C ASP A 67 -8.65 7.94 -4.17
N SER A 68 -8.12 8.62 -3.15
CA SER A 68 -6.77 9.17 -3.13
C SER A 68 -5.69 8.09 -3.11
N GLU A 69 -4.94 7.95 -4.20
CA GLU A 69 -3.81 7.00 -4.27
C GLU A 69 -2.71 7.30 -3.25
N ILE A 70 -2.59 8.57 -2.81
CA ILE A 70 -1.62 8.96 -1.79
C ILE A 70 -1.99 8.33 -0.45
N LEU A 71 -3.24 8.52 0.00
CA LEU A 71 -3.70 7.97 1.27
C LEU A 71 -3.72 6.44 1.24
N LYS A 72 -4.12 5.86 0.10
CA LYS A 72 -4.05 4.40 -0.12
C LYS A 72 -2.60 3.90 0.02
N GLY A 73 -1.64 4.54 -0.64
CA GLY A 73 -0.23 4.16 -0.58
C GLY A 73 0.37 4.23 0.82
N ILE A 74 0.04 5.29 1.58
CA ILE A 74 0.47 5.43 2.98
C ILE A 74 -0.10 4.29 3.84
N LEU A 75 -1.39 4.00 3.73
CA LEU A 75 -2.05 2.92 4.51
C LEU A 75 -1.56 1.53 4.13
N LEU A 76 -1.15 1.34 2.87
CA LEU A 76 -0.53 0.09 2.40
C LEU A 76 0.95 -0.04 2.80
N GLY A 77 1.52 0.99 3.43
CA GLY A 77 2.89 0.96 3.94
C GLY A 77 3.97 1.27 2.89
N TYR A 78 3.62 1.94 1.79
CA TYR A 78 4.61 2.37 0.79
C TYR A 78 5.39 3.62 1.18
N GLY A 79 5.00 4.27 2.28
CA GLY A 79 5.58 5.53 2.71
C GLY A 79 4.95 6.72 2.01
N GLU A 80 5.08 7.90 2.62
CA GLU A 80 4.47 9.11 2.09
C GLU A 80 5.18 9.56 0.80
N HIS A 81 6.51 9.51 0.76
CA HIS A 81 7.29 9.96 -0.41
C HIS A 81 6.91 9.19 -1.67
N ASN A 82 6.91 7.87 -1.58
CA ASN A 82 6.54 7.00 -2.70
C ASN A 82 5.07 7.17 -3.10
N SER A 83 4.19 7.42 -2.14
CA SER A 83 2.76 7.65 -2.40
C SER A 83 2.54 8.91 -3.23
N TRP A 84 3.27 9.99 -2.91
CA TRP A 84 3.28 11.20 -3.72
C TRP A 84 3.87 10.98 -5.10
N LEU A 85 4.96 10.20 -5.21
CA LEU A 85 5.55 9.87 -6.51
C LEU A 85 4.56 9.09 -7.38
N PHE A 86 3.90 8.09 -6.80
CA PHE A 86 2.93 7.27 -7.52
C PHE A 86 1.75 8.10 -8.01
N GLU A 87 1.16 8.96 -7.19
CA GLU A 87 0.09 9.86 -7.64
C GLU A 87 0.52 10.72 -8.83
N HIS A 88 1.75 11.23 -8.79
CA HIS A 88 2.32 12.05 -9.84
C HIS A 88 2.85 11.28 -11.06
N ARG A 89 2.79 9.95 -11.07
CA ARG A 89 3.36 9.10 -12.12
C ARG A 89 2.95 9.52 -13.54
N LYS A 90 1.69 9.92 -13.74
CA LYS A 90 1.20 10.34 -15.07
C LYS A 90 1.92 11.57 -15.62
N LYS A 91 2.41 12.47 -14.74
CA LYS A 91 3.21 13.62 -15.17
C LYS A 91 4.57 13.20 -15.75
N PHE A 92 5.07 12.05 -15.35
CA PHE A 92 6.39 11.54 -15.75
C PHE A 92 6.32 10.49 -16.87
N TYR A 93 5.27 9.67 -16.88
CA TYR A 93 5.13 8.51 -17.79
C TYR A 93 3.95 8.64 -18.78
N GLY A 94 3.17 9.73 -18.71
CA GLY A 94 1.97 9.93 -19.53
C GLY A 94 0.83 8.96 -19.16
N ASP A 95 -0.01 8.66 -20.14
CA ASP A 95 -1.07 7.63 -20.02
C ASP A 95 -0.57 6.20 -20.30
N LYS A 96 0.75 6.02 -20.55
CA LYS A 96 1.33 4.69 -20.64
C LYS A 96 1.13 4.02 -19.27
N SER A 97 0.48 2.86 -19.28
CA SER A 97 0.34 2.05 -18.07
C SER A 97 1.74 1.82 -17.48
N PRO A 98 1.98 2.10 -16.18
CA PRO A 98 3.26 1.79 -15.55
C PRO A 98 3.62 0.30 -15.66
N PHE A 99 2.63 -0.55 -15.94
CA PHE A 99 2.76 -2.00 -16.14
C PHE A 99 3.16 -2.40 -17.57
N HIS A 100 3.28 -1.45 -18.50
CA HIS A 100 3.71 -1.67 -19.89
C HIS A 100 5.02 -0.95 -20.23
N LEU A 101 5.80 -0.56 -19.21
CA LEU A 101 7.16 -0.10 -19.42
C LEU A 101 8.01 -1.30 -19.83
N ASP A 102 8.12 -1.51 -21.14
CA ASP A 102 9.03 -2.46 -21.75
C ASP A 102 10.47 -2.15 -21.29
N PRO A 103 11.16 -3.08 -20.58
CA PRO A 103 12.53 -2.89 -20.13
C PRO A 103 13.52 -2.59 -21.25
N SER A 104 13.17 -2.90 -22.50
CA SER A 104 13.99 -2.64 -23.69
C SER A 104 13.88 -1.20 -24.21
N GLN A 105 12.89 -0.41 -23.77
CA GLN A 105 12.72 0.98 -24.18
C GLN A 105 13.65 1.89 -23.37
N LYS A 106 14.79 2.23 -23.98
CA LYS A 106 15.78 3.23 -23.55
C LYS A 106 15.26 4.68 -23.61
N GLU A 107 13.99 4.94 -23.30
CA GLU A 107 13.52 6.31 -23.10
C GLU A 107 13.99 6.77 -21.71
N LYS A 108 15.07 7.55 -21.67
CA LYS A 108 15.59 8.16 -20.44
C LYS A 108 14.42 8.86 -19.70
N PRO A 109 14.01 8.41 -18.51
CA PRO A 109 13.01 9.15 -17.76
C PRO A 109 13.58 10.53 -17.42
N LEU A 110 12.81 11.58 -17.75
CA LEU A 110 13.11 12.97 -17.40
C LEU A 110 13.32 13.05 -15.87
N PRO A 111 14.42 13.65 -15.39
CA PRO A 111 14.96 13.28 -14.08
C PRO A 111 14.31 14.09 -12.96
N ILE A 112 13.74 13.39 -11.97
CA ILE A 112 13.76 13.83 -10.58
C ILE A 112 14.15 12.66 -9.65
N VAL A 113 13.77 11.43 -9.99
CA VAL A 113 14.24 10.23 -9.28
C VAL A 113 15.38 9.61 -10.09
N LYS A 114 16.56 9.43 -9.49
CA LYS A 114 17.75 8.91 -10.21
C LYS A 114 17.57 7.48 -10.74
N ASN A 115 16.61 6.70 -10.20
CA ASN A 115 16.24 5.34 -10.63
C ASN A 115 14.83 5.00 -10.11
N PRO A 116 13.75 5.47 -10.76
CA PRO A 116 12.41 5.04 -10.40
C PRO A 116 12.30 3.55 -10.73
N THR A 117 12.13 2.74 -9.70
CA THR A 117 11.84 1.31 -9.85
C THR A 117 10.48 1.07 -9.22
N PHE A 118 9.78 0.06 -9.71
CA PHE A 118 8.69 -0.50 -8.92
C PHE A 118 9.30 -1.43 -7.88
N PHE A 119 8.64 -1.62 -6.75
CA PHE A 119 9.00 -2.65 -5.77
C PHE A 119 8.85 -4.06 -6.38
N TYR A 120 9.72 -4.43 -7.32
CA TYR A 120 9.90 -5.78 -7.84
C TYR A 120 11.03 -6.48 -7.07
N GLU A 121 10.87 -7.79 -6.86
CA GLU A 121 11.98 -8.65 -6.45
C GLU A 121 12.33 -9.55 -7.64
N ASP A 122 13.58 -9.50 -8.09
CA ASP A 122 14.16 -10.40 -9.12
C ASP A 122 14.49 -11.81 -8.56
N ASN A 123 14.14 -12.11 -7.30
CA ASN A 123 14.35 -13.42 -6.70
C ASN A 123 13.07 -14.25 -6.80
N GLU A 124 13.04 -15.16 -7.78
CA GLU A 124 11.93 -16.09 -8.02
C GLU A 124 11.68 -17.07 -6.85
N ASP A 125 12.59 -17.19 -5.89
CA ASP A 125 12.62 -18.36 -5.03
C ASP A 125 11.76 -18.32 -3.75
N LEU A 126 11.26 -17.17 -3.27
CA LEU A 126 10.52 -17.13 -1.98
C LEU A 126 9.43 -16.05 -1.88
N VAL A 127 8.60 -15.87 -2.92
CA VAL A 127 7.52 -14.88 -2.85
C VAL A 127 6.23 -15.52 -2.32
N LEU A 128 5.99 -15.36 -1.02
CA LEU A 128 4.76 -15.81 -0.37
C LEU A 128 3.57 -14.87 -0.63
N ILE A 129 3.86 -13.58 -0.81
CA ILE A 129 2.91 -12.52 -1.11
C ILE A 129 3.58 -11.64 -2.17
N SER A 130 3.03 -11.59 -3.38
CA SER A 130 3.51 -10.67 -4.40
C SER A 130 3.39 -9.24 -3.87
N ARG A 131 4.51 -8.51 -3.80
CA ARG A 131 4.50 -7.09 -3.43
C ARG A 131 3.72 -6.33 -4.50
N ILE A 132 2.75 -5.50 -4.10
CA ILE A 132 2.00 -4.69 -5.07
C ILE A 132 3.00 -3.74 -5.72
N ASN A 133 2.99 -3.72 -7.05
CA ASN A 133 3.82 -2.84 -7.86
C ASN A 133 3.49 -1.37 -7.56
N PHE A 134 4.38 -0.71 -6.83
CA PHE A 134 4.26 0.69 -6.45
C PHE A 134 5.52 1.44 -6.82
N LEU A 135 5.37 2.70 -7.26
CA LEU A 135 6.51 3.50 -7.72
C LEU A 135 7.37 3.90 -6.51
N ALA A 136 8.68 3.67 -6.60
CA ALA A 136 9.61 3.89 -5.50
C ALA A 136 10.82 4.73 -5.92
N ASP A 137 11.29 5.57 -4.99
CA ASP A 137 12.59 6.23 -5.08
C ASP A 137 13.61 5.54 -4.17
N LEU A 138 14.43 4.68 -4.76
CA LEU A 138 15.46 3.89 -4.05
C LEU A 138 16.53 4.76 -3.35
N SER A 139 16.65 6.03 -3.73
CA SER A 139 17.59 6.95 -3.11
C SER A 139 17.04 7.64 -1.86
N SER A 140 15.72 7.59 -1.65
CA SER A 140 15.09 8.15 -0.45
C SER A 140 15.39 7.31 0.79
N SER A 141 15.68 7.98 1.90
CA SER A 141 15.92 7.32 3.19
C SER A 141 14.69 6.54 3.66
N GLU A 142 13.48 7.07 3.43
CA GLU A 142 12.21 6.38 3.73
C GLU A 142 12.11 5.03 3.00
N THR A 143 12.39 5.01 1.69
CA THR A 143 12.33 3.77 0.89
C THR A 143 13.38 2.75 1.34
N GLN A 144 14.59 3.20 1.67
CA GLN A 144 15.64 2.31 2.18
C GLN A 144 15.26 1.69 3.52
N GLU A 145 14.66 2.49 4.41
CA GLU A 145 14.18 2.00 5.70
C GLU A 145 13.01 1.02 5.54
N LEU A 146 12.03 1.34 4.70
CA LEU A 146 10.90 0.46 4.38
C LEU A 146 11.39 -0.86 3.78
N THR A 147 12.30 -0.81 2.82
CA THR A 147 12.88 -2.02 2.20
C THR A 147 13.52 -2.92 3.25
N ARG A 148 14.28 -2.35 4.19
CA ARG A 148 14.85 -3.11 5.30
C ARG A 148 13.75 -3.73 6.18
N LYS A 149 12.73 -2.95 6.57
CA LYS A 149 11.60 -3.42 7.39
C LYS A 149 10.85 -4.58 6.72
N TYR A 150 10.56 -4.49 5.42
CA TYR A 150 9.91 -5.55 4.65
C TYR A 150 10.78 -6.81 4.58
N ASN A 151 12.07 -6.67 4.25
CA ASN A 151 12.98 -7.82 4.19
C ASN A 151 13.12 -8.54 5.54
N GLU A 152 13.11 -7.79 6.65
CA GLU A 152 13.09 -8.37 8.00
C GLU A 152 11.77 -9.07 8.31
N ALA A 153 10.64 -8.51 7.89
CA ALA A 153 9.31 -9.11 8.06
C ALA A 153 9.19 -10.41 7.26
N ASP A 154 9.60 -10.41 5.99
CA ASP A 154 9.55 -11.59 5.11
C ASP A 154 10.38 -12.74 5.69
N ARG A 155 11.60 -12.45 6.18
CA ARG A 155 12.42 -13.45 6.88
C ARG A 155 11.72 -14.04 8.11
N LYS A 156 11.03 -13.20 8.90
CA LYS A 156 10.27 -13.67 10.08
C LYS A 156 9.07 -14.52 9.66
N ILE A 157 8.35 -14.13 8.61
CA ILE A 157 7.20 -14.86 8.09
C ILE A 157 7.63 -16.23 7.57
N LEU A 158 8.65 -16.28 6.71
CA LEU A 158 9.19 -17.53 6.15
C LEU A 158 9.74 -18.46 7.23
N LYS A 159 10.36 -17.91 8.29
CA LYS A 159 10.83 -18.72 9.43
C LYS A 159 9.67 -19.27 10.26
N LYS A 160 8.62 -18.47 10.47
CA LYS A 160 7.49 -18.83 11.34
C LYS A 160 6.48 -19.74 10.63
N TYR A 161 6.31 -19.56 9.33
CA TYR A 161 5.27 -20.22 8.56
C TYR A 161 5.88 -20.91 7.34
N HIS A 162 5.75 -22.24 7.30
CA HIS A 162 6.11 -23.02 6.11
C HIS A 162 5.18 -22.60 4.94
N PRO A 163 5.69 -22.42 3.70
CA PRO A 163 4.93 -21.85 2.58
C PRO A 163 3.58 -22.52 2.28
N GLN A 164 3.44 -23.78 2.69
CA GLN A 164 2.29 -24.62 2.37
C GLN A 164 1.11 -24.49 3.36
N ASN A 165 1.27 -23.78 4.50
CA ASN A 165 0.28 -23.81 5.59
C ASN A 165 -0.09 -22.44 6.21
N ILE A 166 0.27 -21.33 5.57
CA ILE A 166 0.06 -19.99 6.15
C ILE A 166 -1.38 -19.68 6.42
N LEU A 167 -2.29 -19.97 5.48
CA LEU A 167 -3.71 -19.68 5.68
C LEU A 167 -4.26 -20.41 6.91
N HIS A 168 -3.92 -21.70 7.05
CA HIS A 168 -4.30 -22.52 8.20
C HIS A 168 -3.66 -22.07 9.52
N ALA A 169 -2.45 -21.52 9.47
CA ALA A 169 -1.75 -21.04 10.66
C ALA A 169 -2.20 -19.62 11.10
N VAL A 170 -2.65 -18.79 10.16
CA VAL A 170 -3.01 -17.38 10.38
C VAL A 170 -4.50 -17.21 10.68
N LEU A 171 -5.39 -17.94 10.01
CA LEU A 171 -6.84 -17.80 10.20
C LEU A 171 -7.30 -17.97 11.66
N PRO A 172 -6.83 -18.97 12.44
CA PRO A 172 -7.21 -19.09 13.85
C PRO A 172 -6.82 -17.87 14.67
N GLN A 173 -5.63 -17.29 14.42
CA GLN A 173 -5.14 -16.09 15.11
C GLN A 173 -5.96 -14.82 14.79
N LEU A 174 -6.67 -14.80 13.67
CA LEU A 174 -7.55 -13.68 13.28
C LEU A 174 -8.95 -13.79 13.90
N MET A 175 -9.36 -15.02 14.25
CA MET A 175 -10.69 -15.29 14.82
C MET A 175 -10.76 -15.10 16.34
N GLU A 176 -9.63 -15.26 17.05
CA GLU A 176 -9.47 -14.80 18.45
C GLU A 176 -9.59 -13.26 18.58
#